data_AF-A0A7W9YLC7-F1
#
_entry.id   AF-A0A7W9YLC7-F1
#
_cell.length_a   1.000
_cell.length_b   1.000
_cell.length_c   1.000
_cell.angle_alpha   90.00
_cell.angle_beta   90.00
_cell.angle_gamma   90.00
#
_symmetry.space_group_name_H-M   'P 1'
#
loop_
_entity.id
_entity.type
_entity.pdbx_description
1 polymer ?
#
loop_
_entity_poly.entity_id
_entity_poly.type
_entity_poly.pdbx_seq_one_letter_code
_entity_poly.pdbx_strand_id
1 'polypeptide(L)'
;MFTITLAVFGTLTGMGGLIVGGYALMQSRTAIGDREALVPRHIPESGEVDTRAIRDVAVVRYDALEEMSGARSFSLALLNAAGDGIVVSSINGRTESRTYAKAIQAGRAAETLSPEEYRAIRAARLGQGLGQVPVGDAQTVSRIPPLEPARRAAAEEDAERREDARNPRDVVTDPGPAVRLREVPESAT
;
A
#
# COMPACT_ATOMS: atom_id res chain seq x y z
N MET A 1 -43.52 56.92 -26.29
CA MET A 1 -42.57 56.03 -26.99
C MET A 1 -41.20 55.98 -26.29
N PHE A 2 -40.58 57.10 -25.94
CA PHE A 2 -39.25 57.15 -25.29
C PHE A 2 -39.12 56.34 -23.99
N THR A 3 -40.12 56.37 -23.11
CA THR A 3 -40.14 55.61 -21.85
C THR A 3 -40.21 54.10 -22.06
N ILE A 4 -40.91 53.64 -23.09
CA ILE A 4 -41.04 52.22 -23.44
C ILE A 4 -39.71 51.69 -23.96
N THR A 5 -39.01 52.45 -24.82
CA THR A 5 -37.68 52.08 -25.30
C THR A 5 -36.67 51.97 -24.16
N LEU A 6 -36.65 52.90 -23.21
CA LEU A 6 -35.73 52.84 -22.06
C LEU A 6 -35.98 51.61 -21.18
N ALA A 7 -37.25 51.26 -20.96
CA ALA A 7 -37.64 50.07 -20.20
C ALA A 7 -37.22 48.78 -20.91
N VAL A 8 -37.41 48.69 -22.23
CA VAL A 8 -37.00 47.53 -23.04
C VAL A 8 -35.47 47.36 -23.01
N PHE A 9 -34.69 48.44 -23.13
CA PHE A 9 -33.23 48.35 -23.03
C PHE A 9 -32.78 47.86 -21.64
N GLY A 10 -33.36 48.39 -20.56
CA GLY A 10 -33.03 47.97 -19.20
C GLY A 10 -33.33 46.49 -18.95
N THR A 11 -34.47 46.00 -19.43
CA THR A 11 -34.83 44.57 -19.29
C THR A 11 -33.90 43.65 -20.09
N LEU A 12 -33.51 44.04 -21.31
CA LEU A 12 -32.57 43.27 -22.13
C LEU A 12 -31.17 43.20 -21.51
N THR A 13 -30.64 44.32 -21.01
CA THR A 13 -29.35 44.33 -20.32
C THR A 13 -29.38 43.51 -19.03
N GLY A 14 -30.46 43.60 -18.25
CA GLY A 14 -30.65 42.79 -17.05
C GLY A 14 -30.70 41.29 -17.35
N MET A 15 -31.45 40.91 -18.39
CA MET A 15 -31.57 39.51 -18.81
C MET A 15 -30.25 38.95 -19.34
N GLY A 16 -29.48 39.75 -20.08
CA GLY A 16 -28.13 39.38 -20.53
C GLY A 16 -27.18 39.11 -19.34
N GLY A 17 -27.23 39.94 -18.30
CA GLY A 17 -26.45 39.72 -17.08
C GLY A 17 -26.83 38.44 -16.35
N LEU A 18 -28.12 38.11 -16.27
CA LEU A 18 -28.60 36.86 -15.67
C LEU A 18 -28.18 35.63 -16.46
N ILE A 19 -28.19 35.71 -17.80
CA ILE A 19 -27.75 34.61 -18.66
C ILE A 19 -26.26 34.35 -18.50
N VAL A 20 -25.42 35.39 -18.52
CA VAL A 20 -23.96 35.26 -18.34
C VAL A 20 -23.62 34.78 -16.92
N GLY A 21 -24.26 35.34 -15.89
CA GLY A 21 -24.07 34.90 -14.51
C GLY A 21 -24.50 33.45 -14.29
N GLY A 22 -25.64 33.05 -14.85
CA GLY A 22 -26.13 31.67 -14.82
C GLY A 22 -25.21 30.71 -15.57
N TYR A 23 -24.71 31.12 -16.74
CA TYR A 23 -23.76 30.32 -17.52
C TYR A 23 -22.42 30.14 -16.80
N ALA A 24 -21.89 31.19 -16.17
CA ALA A 24 -20.67 31.12 -15.35
C ALA A 24 -20.86 30.23 -14.11
N LEU A 25 -22.04 30.29 -13.47
CA LEU A 25 -22.39 29.41 -12.34
C LEU A 25 -22.53 27.95 -12.78
N MET A 26 -23.13 27.68 -13.94
CA MET A 26 -23.20 26.32 -14.50
C MET A 26 -21.81 25.79 -14.89
N GLN A 27 -20.95 26.63 -15.47
CA GLN A 27 -19.58 26.26 -15.82
C GLN A 27 -18.72 25.98 -14.58
N SER A 28 -18.95 26.71 -13.48
CA SER A 28 -18.29 26.44 -12.21
C SER A 28 -18.67 25.08 -11.64
N ARG A 29 -19.93 24.64 -11.80
CA ARG A 29 -20.40 23.34 -11.31
C ARG A 29 -19.76 22.14 -12.03
N THR A 30 -19.49 22.24 -13.33
CA THR A 30 -18.79 21.17 -14.06
C THR A 30 -17.30 21.11 -13.72
N ALA A 31 -16.67 22.25 -13.41
CA ALA A 31 -15.26 22.31 -12.97
C ALA A 31 -15.04 21.91 -11.49
N ILE A 32 -16.11 21.70 -10.72
CA ILE A 32 -16.05 21.21 -9.33
C ILE A 32 -16.13 19.67 -9.26
N GLY A 33 -16.70 19.01 -10.29
CA GLY A 33 -16.78 17.55 -10.37
C GLY A 33 -15.42 16.84 -10.35
N ASP A 34 -14.37 17.47 -10.88
CA ASP A 34 -13.02 16.90 -10.87
C ASP A 34 -12.31 17.06 -9.51
N ARG A 35 -12.78 17.97 -8.65
CA ARG A 35 -12.20 18.17 -7.31
C ARG A 35 -12.70 17.14 -6.30
N GLU A 36 -13.94 16.69 -6.43
CA GLU A 36 -14.50 15.66 -5.53
C GLU A 36 -14.07 14.23 -5.91
N ALA A 37 -13.52 14.00 -7.11
CA ALA A 37 -12.88 12.72 -7.43
C ALA A 37 -11.47 12.57 -6.80
N LEU A 38 -10.85 13.68 -6.37
CA LEU A 38 -9.48 13.70 -5.84
C LEU A 38 -9.41 13.73 -4.30
N VAL A 39 -10.52 14.04 -3.63
CA VAL A 39 -10.56 14.35 -2.19
C VAL A 39 -11.08 13.22 -1.26
N PRO A 40 -11.72 12.11 -1.68
CA PRO A 40 -11.94 10.99 -0.79
C PRO A 40 -10.68 10.12 -0.67
N ARG A 41 -9.50 10.74 -0.54
CA ARG A 41 -8.37 10.09 0.13
C ARG A 41 -8.79 10.04 1.59
N HIS A 42 -9.28 8.88 2.00
CA HIS A 42 -9.83 8.64 3.32
C HIS A 42 -8.85 9.20 4.35
N ILE A 43 -9.23 10.30 5.01
CA ILE A 43 -8.71 10.57 6.34
C ILE A 43 -9.61 9.72 7.23
N PRO A 44 -9.17 8.54 7.70
CA PRO A 44 -10.00 7.70 8.53
C PRO A 44 -10.38 8.51 9.78
N GLU A 45 -11.66 8.85 9.92
CA GLU A 45 -12.17 9.68 11.03
C GLU A 45 -12.12 8.96 12.39
N SER A 46 -11.35 7.88 12.55
CA SER A 46 -11.41 7.06 13.76
C SER A 46 -10.15 6.23 13.99
N GLY A 47 -8.96 6.83 14.16
CA GLY A 47 -7.76 6.11 14.68
C GLY A 47 -7.30 4.87 13.89
N GLU A 48 -7.94 4.58 12.76
CA GLU A 48 -7.71 3.41 11.92
C GLU A 48 -6.56 3.75 10.98
N VAL A 49 -5.59 2.85 10.87
CA VAL A 49 -4.45 3.06 9.98
C VAL A 49 -4.93 2.87 8.54
N ASP A 50 -4.88 3.92 7.72
CA ASP A 50 -5.19 3.81 6.29
C ASP A 50 -4.20 2.84 5.64
N THR A 51 -4.69 1.64 5.31
CA THR A 51 -3.89 0.57 4.70
C THR A 51 -3.47 0.89 3.27
N ARG A 52 -4.11 1.87 2.62
CA ARG A 52 -3.75 2.36 1.29
C ARG A 52 -2.72 3.48 1.33
N ALA A 53 -2.50 4.10 2.48
CA ALA A 53 -1.45 5.10 2.63
C ALA A 53 -0.07 4.48 2.38
N ILE A 54 0.79 5.23 1.69
CA ILE A 54 2.19 4.86 1.54
C ILE A 54 2.86 4.95 2.92
N ARG A 55 3.48 3.85 3.34
CA ARG A 55 4.13 3.74 4.64
C ARG A 55 5.48 3.02 4.59
N ASP A 56 5.64 2.12 3.62
CA ASP A 56 6.85 1.34 3.42
C ASP A 56 7.69 2.06 2.36
N VAL A 57 8.78 2.71 2.78
CA VAL A 57 9.63 3.56 1.92
C VAL A 57 11.10 3.20 2.09
N ALA A 58 11.81 3.05 0.96
CA ALA A 58 13.26 2.89 0.97
C ALA A 58 13.91 3.41 -0.32
N VAL A 59 15.18 3.81 -0.22
CA VAL A 59 16.00 4.29 -1.33
C VAL A 59 17.30 3.50 -1.40
N VAL A 60 17.62 2.98 -2.57
CA VAL A 60 18.90 2.36 -2.89
C VAL A 60 19.65 3.29 -3.83
N ARG A 61 20.91 3.60 -3.52
CA ARG A 61 21.78 4.38 -4.39
C ARG A 61 22.90 3.54 -4.97
N TYR A 62 23.26 3.83 -6.21
CA TYR A 62 24.22 3.04 -6.98
C TYR A 62 24.81 3.82 -8.14
N ASP A 63 25.86 3.26 -8.73
CA ASP A 63 26.46 3.74 -9.96
C ASP A 63 25.94 2.86 -11.11
N ALA A 64 24.98 3.39 -11.88
CA ALA A 64 24.32 2.67 -12.96
C ALA A 64 25.14 2.61 -14.26
N LEU A 65 26.12 3.51 -14.39
CA LEU A 65 26.98 3.66 -15.55
C LEU A 65 28.43 3.59 -15.08
N GLU A 66 29.27 2.82 -15.78
CA GLU A 66 30.67 2.56 -15.38
C GLU A 66 31.52 3.84 -15.29
N GLU A 67 31.17 4.87 -16.06
CA GLU A 67 31.83 6.18 -16.05
C GLU A 67 31.44 7.09 -14.88
N MET A 68 30.48 6.66 -14.04
CA MET A 68 30.00 7.38 -12.88
C MET A 68 30.55 6.77 -11.59
N SER A 69 30.84 7.62 -10.63
CA SER A 69 31.15 7.21 -9.26
C SER A 69 30.44 8.12 -8.26
N GLY A 70 30.17 7.57 -7.07
CA GLY A 70 29.58 8.30 -5.96
C GLY A 70 28.08 8.08 -5.80
N ALA A 71 27.56 6.95 -6.28
CA ALA A 71 26.19 6.51 -6.09
C ALA A 71 25.15 7.56 -6.53
N ARG A 72 25.31 8.07 -7.75
CA ARG A 72 24.49 9.17 -8.29
C ARG A 72 23.12 8.71 -8.80
N SER A 73 22.97 7.44 -9.17
CA SER A 73 21.70 6.86 -9.56
C SER A 73 20.96 6.30 -8.35
N PHE A 74 19.64 6.14 -8.45
CA PHE A 74 18.84 5.62 -7.35
C PHE A 74 17.59 4.86 -7.78
N SER A 75 17.13 3.97 -6.91
CA SER A 75 15.80 3.33 -6.96
C SER A 75 15.07 3.60 -5.65
N LEU A 76 13.86 4.15 -5.74
CA LEU A 76 12.98 4.51 -4.65
C LEU A 76 11.74 3.62 -4.69
N ALA A 77 11.47 2.89 -3.61
CA ALA A 77 10.21 2.16 -3.45
C ALA A 77 9.25 2.95 -2.54
N LEU A 78 8.01 3.10 -2.98
CA LEU A 78 6.92 3.73 -2.24
C LEU A 78 5.76 2.74 -2.21
N LEU A 79 5.56 2.07 -1.09
CA LEU A 79 4.60 0.99 -0.95
C LEU A 79 3.62 1.23 0.22
N ASN A 80 2.41 0.74 0.07
CA ASN A 80 1.40 0.69 1.12
C ASN A 80 1.51 -0.59 1.95
N ALA A 81 0.56 -0.79 2.87
CA ALA A 81 0.53 -1.97 3.73
C ALA A 81 0.45 -3.31 3.00
N ALA A 82 -0.30 -3.36 1.90
CA ALA A 82 -0.44 -4.55 1.06
C ALA A 82 0.82 -4.83 0.24
N GLY A 83 1.75 -3.87 0.14
CA GLY A 83 2.91 -3.95 -0.73
C GLY A 83 2.60 -3.52 -2.16
N ASP A 84 1.46 -2.84 -2.36
CA ASP A 84 1.13 -2.19 -3.61
C ASP A 84 1.74 -0.78 -3.63
N GLY A 85 2.12 -0.31 -4.81
CA GLY A 85 2.67 1.03 -4.97
C GLY A 85 3.52 1.13 -6.23
N ILE A 86 4.63 1.85 -6.13
CA ILE A 86 5.54 2.08 -7.25
C ILE A 86 6.98 1.95 -6.83
N VAL A 87 7.83 1.57 -7.79
CA VAL A 87 9.27 1.78 -7.72
C VAL A 87 9.67 2.78 -8.80
N VAL A 88 10.46 3.78 -8.42
CA VAL A 88 10.97 4.82 -9.32
C VAL A 88 12.48 4.72 -9.37
N SER A 89 13.04 4.57 -10.57
CA SER A 89 14.48 4.49 -10.79
C SER A 89 14.95 5.67 -11.61
N SER A 90 16.03 6.31 -11.19
CA SER A 90 16.68 7.39 -11.94
C SER A 90 18.14 7.01 -12.22
N ILE A 91 18.44 6.87 -13.50
CA ILE A 91 19.77 6.59 -14.03
C ILE A 91 20.38 7.93 -14.44
N ASN A 92 21.42 8.33 -13.73
CA ASN A 92 22.04 9.65 -13.87
C ASN A 92 23.43 9.53 -14.49
N GLY A 93 23.60 10.08 -15.69
CA GLY A 93 24.88 10.26 -16.37
C GLY A 93 25.41 11.69 -16.26
N ARG A 94 26.48 12.01 -17.01
CA ARG A 94 27.10 13.36 -16.97
C ARG A 94 26.24 14.40 -17.67
N THR A 95 25.62 13.99 -18.76
CA THR A 95 24.94 14.87 -19.71
C THR A 95 23.43 14.63 -19.72
N GLU A 96 22.96 13.48 -19.24
CA GLU A 96 21.55 13.10 -19.26
C GLU A 96 21.12 12.31 -18.03
N SER A 97 19.82 12.34 -17.76
CA SER A 97 19.16 11.55 -16.73
C SER A 97 17.91 10.91 -17.34
N ARG A 98 17.71 9.62 -17.02
CA ARG A 98 16.50 8.88 -17.39
C ARG A 98 15.80 8.39 -16.14
N THR A 99 14.49 8.60 -16.08
CA THR A 99 13.67 8.17 -14.96
C THR A 99 12.60 7.20 -15.44
N TYR A 100 12.48 6.08 -14.74
CA TYR A 100 11.52 5.02 -14.99
C TYR A 100 10.65 4.82 -13.76
N ALA A 101 9.41 4.40 -13.97
CA ALA A 101 8.51 4.02 -12.89
C ALA A 101 7.83 2.70 -13.26
N LYS A 102 7.80 1.76 -12.32
CA LYS A 102 7.11 0.47 -12.46
C LYS A 102 6.09 0.32 -11.35
N ALA A 103 4.89 -0.10 -11.72
CA ALA A 103 3.84 -0.42 -10.76
C ALA A 103 4.17 -1.72 -10.03
N ILE A 104 3.96 -1.72 -8.71
CA ILE A 104 4.16 -2.87 -7.83
C ILE A 104 2.80 -3.29 -7.29
N GLN A 105 2.50 -4.58 -7.39
CA GLN A 105 1.30 -5.21 -6.83
C GLN A 105 1.73 -6.36 -5.93
N ALA A 106 1.32 -6.32 -4.66
CA ALA A 106 1.68 -7.28 -3.64
C ALA A 106 3.19 -7.59 -3.58
N GLY A 107 4.04 -6.57 -3.78
CA GLY A 107 5.51 -6.70 -3.79
C GLY A 107 6.13 -7.26 -5.08
N ARG A 108 5.38 -7.38 -6.18
CA ARG A 108 5.88 -7.83 -7.49
C ARG A 108 5.55 -6.83 -8.60
N ALA A 109 6.38 -6.79 -9.63
CA ALA A 109 6.10 -6.04 -10.85
C ALA A 109 5.76 -7.00 -12.00
N ALA A 110 4.97 -6.54 -12.96
CA ALA A 110 4.70 -7.28 -14.20
C ALA A 110 5.94 -7.27 -15.14
N GLU A 111 6.69 -6.17 -15.12
CA GLU A 111 7.94 -6.01 -15.85
C GLU A 111 9.13 -6.54 -15.05
N THR A 112 10.20 -6.93 -15.75
CA THR A 112 11.46 -7.33 -15.11
C THR A 112 12.04 -6.18 -14.29
N LEU A 113 12.29 -6.43 -13.01
CA LEU A 113 12.93 -5.48 -12.11
C LEU A 113 14.46 -5.55 -12.23
N SER A 114 15.13 -4.40 -12.12
CA SER A 114 16.57 -4.38 -11.90
C SER A 114 16.91 -4.93 -10.51
N PRO A 115 18.16 -5.36 -10.27
CA PRO A 115 18.61 -5.77 -8.94
C PRO A 115 18.40 -4.67 -7.88
N GLU A 116 18.61 -3.41 -8.24
CA GLU A 116 18.51 -2.24 -7.38
C GLU A 116 17.05 -1.92 -7.05
N GLU A 117 16.15 -2.01 -8.04
CA GLU A 117 14.71 -1.89 -7.85
C GLU A 117 14.18 -2.97 -6.90
N TYR A 118 14.60 -4.21 -7.12
CA TYR A 118 14.26 -5.32 -6.24
C TYR A 118 14.74 -5.06 -4.81
N ARG A 119 16.01 -4.65 -4.64
CA ARG A 119 16.56 -4.29 -3.32
C ARG A 119 15.76 -3.16 -2.66
N ALA A 120 15.33 -2.14 -3.40
CA ALA A 120 14.54 -1.03 -2.85
C ALA A 120 13.18 -1.51 -2.34
N ILE A 121 12.46 -2.32 -3.12
CA ILE A 121 11.17 -2.91 -2.72
C ILE A 121 11.34 -3.76 -1.46
N ARG A 122 12.39 -4.59 -1.43
CA ARG A 122 12.74 -5.42 -0.28
C ARG A 122 13.01 -4.59 0.97
N ALA A 123 13.87 -3.59 0.86
CA ALA A 123 14.25 -2.73 1.97
C ALA A 123 13.04 -1.95 2.52
N ALA A 124 12.16 -1.46 1.66
CA ALA A 124 10.92 -0.79 2.05
C ALA A 124 10.03 -1.72 2.89
N ARG A 125 9.82 -2.97 2.42
CA ARG A 125 9.00 -3.98 3.11
C ARG A 125 9.59 -4.45 4.44
N LEU A 126 10.91 -4.39 4.57
CA LEU A 126 11.63 -4.73 5.81
C LEU A 126 11.77 -3.54 6.76
N GLY A 127 11.23 -2.36 6.42
CA GLY A 127 11.34 -1.16 7.24
C GLY A 127 12.78 -0.64 7.37
N GLN A 128 13.66 -0.97 6.42
CA GLN A 128 15.08 -0.57 6.46
C GLN A 128 15.32 0.90 6.08
N GLY A 129 14.24 1.65 5.79
CA GLY A 129 14.20 3.11 5.76
C GLY A 129 15.00 3.80 4.65
N LEU A 130 15.13 5.13 4.80
CA LEU A 130 15.85 6.05 3.90
C LEU A 130 17.39 5.94 4.03
N GLY A 131 17.90 4.94 4.75
CA GLY A 131 19.32 4.64 4.83
C GLY A 131 19.82 4.09 3.51
N GLN A 132 20.98 4.59 3.04
CA GLN A 132 21.64 4.08 1.85
C GLN A 132 21.89 2.58 2.06
N VAL A 133 21.10 1.68 1.45
CA VAL A 133 21.49 0.27 1.40
C VAL A 133 22.70 0.23 0.46
N PRO A 134 23.94 0.02 0.97
CA PRO A 134 25.11 0.07 0.12
C PRO A 134 24.98 -1.09 -0.87
N VAL A 135 25.08 -0.79 -2.17
CA VAL A 135 25.12 -1.81 -3.20
C VAL A 135 26.48 -2.48 -3.13
N GLY A 136 26.62 -3.43 -2.19
CA GLY A 136 27.68 -4.42 -2.22
C GLY A 136 27.42 -5.42 -3.34
N ASP A 137 28.51 -5.87 -3.95
CA ASP A 137 28.62 -6.72 -5.14
C ASP A 137 27.57 -7.85 -5.21
N ALA A 138 27.36 -8.35 -6.43
CA ALA A 138 26.35 -9.35 -6.82
C ALA A 138 26.17 -10.56 -5.88
N GLN A 139 27.18 -10.87 -5.06
CA GLN A 139 27.15 -11.93 -4.04
C GLN A 139 26.16 -11.69 -2.89
N THR A 140 25.78 -10.42 -2.61
CA THR A 140 24.80 -10.11 -1.55
C THR A 140 23.37 -10.51 -1.94
N VAL A 141 23.02 -10.45 -3.24
CA VAL A 141 21.68 -10.83 -3.74
C VAL A 141 21.40 -12.32 -3.53
N SER A 142 22.44 -13.16 -3.64
CA SER A 142 22.34 -14.61 -3.46
C SER A 142 22.05 -15.02 -2.00
N ARG A 143 22.41 -14.17 -1.02
CA ARG A 143 22.17 -14.44 0.42
C ARG A 143 20.84 -13.93 0.94
N ILE A 144 20.10 -13.17 0.14
CA ILE A 144 18.83 -12.58 0.55
C ILE A 144 17.71 -13.58 0.19
N PRO A 145 17.01 -14.17 1.17
CA PRO A 145 16.02 -15.21 0.89
C PRO A 145 14.88 -14.66 0.01
N PRO A 146 14.36 -15.43 -0.96
CA PRO A 146 13.19 -15.03 -1.74
C PRO A 146 12.03 -14.67 -0.81
N LEU A 147 11.34 -13.54 -1.08
CA LEU A 147 10.10 -13.25 -0.35
C LEU A 147 9.02 -14.23 -0.81
N GLU A 148 8.76 -15.22 0.03
CA GLU A 148 7.55 -16.03 0.02
C GLU A 148 6.33 -15.09 -0.05
N PRO A 149 5.39 -15.30 -0.98
CA PRO A 149 4.14 -14.55 -0.98
C PRO A 149 3.37 -14.87 0.31
N ALA A 150 3.11 -13.86 1.12
CA ALA A 150 2.30 -13.91 2.35
C ALA A 150 0.87 -14.49 2.19
N ARG A 151 0.47 -14.91 0.99
CA ARG A 151 -0.82 -15.56 0.71
C ARG A 151 -0.84 -17.08 0.87
N ARG A 152 0.30 -17.79 0.91
CA ARG A 152 0.28 -19.26 1.17
C ARG A 152 0.03 -19.58 2.64
N ALA A 153 0.76 -18.92 3.55
CA ALA A 153 0.61 -19.15 4.99
C ALA A 153 -0.82 -18.90 5.51
N ALA A 154 -1.46 -17.80 5.11
CA ALA A 154 -2.83 -17.49 5.55
C ALA A 154 -3.90 -18.41 4.93
N ALA A 155 -3.66 -18.95 3.72
CA ALA A 155 -4.60 -19.87 3.07
C ALA A 155 -4.46 -21.32 3.57
N GLU A 156 -3.27 -21.73 4.02
CA GLU A 156 -3.04 -23.01 4.68
C GLU A 156 -3.56 -23.02 6.13
N GLU A 157 -3.38 -21.94 6.89
CA GLU A 157 -3.93 -21.82 8.25
C GLU A 157 -5.47 -21.87 8.27
N ASP A 158 -6.13 -21.20 7.32
CA ASP A 158 -7.60 -21.22 7.19
C ASP A 158 -8.13 -22.56 6.64
N ALA A 159 -7.31 -23.33 5.93
CA ALA A 159 -7.65 -24.67 5.44
C ALA A 159 -7.53 -25.72 6.55
N GLU A 160 -6.44 -25.71 7.33
CA GLU A 160 -6.25 -26.60 8.49
C GLU A 160 -7.31 -26.34 9.57
N ARG A 161 -7.63 -25.07 9.85
CA ARG A 161 -8.68 -24.71 10.84
C ARG A 161 -10.09 -25.14 10.41
N ARG A 162 -10.32 -25.33 9.11
CA ARG A 162 -11.58 -25.87 8.53
C ARG A 162 -11.58 -27.40 8.43
N GLU A 163 -10.43 -28.05 8.59
CA GLU A 163 -10.29 -29.50 8.53
C GLU A 163 -10.39 -30.12 9.94
N ASP A 164 -9.77 -29.50 10.95
CA ASP A 164 -9.90 -29.89 12.36
C ASP A 164 -11.34 -29.78 12.90
N ALA A 165 -12.10 -28.78 12.46
CA ALA A 165 -13.51 -28.62 12.83
C ALA A 165 -14.44 -29.71 12.24
N ARG A 166 -13.93 -30.56 11.32
CA ARG A 166 -14.71 -31.57 10.61
C ARG A 166 -14.46 -33.01 11.08
N ASN A 167 -13.51 -33.26 11.97
CA ASN A 167 -13.21 -34.61 12.47
C ASN A 167 -13.75 -34.84 13.89
N PRO A 168 -14.89 -35.53 14.09
CA PRO A 168 -15.52 -35.65 15.41
C PRO A 168 -14.91 -36.75 16.29
N ARG A 169 -13.70 -37.25 16.00
CA ARG A 169 -13.22 -38.53 16.57
C ARG A 169 -12.26 -38.44 17.76
N ASP A 170 -11.79 -37.26 18.13
CA ASP A 170 -10.85 -37.12 19.25
C ASP A 170 -11.49 -36.43 20.46
N VAL A 171 -12.60 -36.98 20.96
CA VAL A 171 -12.98 -36.81 22.37
C VAL A 171 -12.35 -37.96 23.13
N VAL A 172 -11.06 -37.83 23.42
CA VAL A 172 -10.36 -38.69 24.38
C VAL A 172 -10.95 -38.40 25.75
N THR A 173 -11.61 -39.41 26.32
CA THR A 173 -12.07 -39.43 27.70
C THR A 173 -10.86 -39.68 28.60
N ASP A 174 -10.56 -38.72 29.48
CA ASP A 174 -9.57 -38.86 30.54
C ASP A 174 -10.16 -39.68 31.70
N PRO A 175 -9.62 -40.87 32.04
CA PRO A 175 -10.04 -41.59 33.24
C PRO A 175 -9.24 -41.06 34.43
N GLY A 176 -9.94 -40.38 35.36
CA GLY A 176 -9.35 -39.76 36.55
C GLY A 176 -8.57 -40.70 37.47
N PRO A 177 -7.74 -40.16 38.37
CA PRO A 177 -6.81 -40.96 39.17
C PRO A 177 -7.54 -41.75 40.27
N ALA A 178 -7.28 -43.06 40.30
CA ALA A 178 -7.79 -44.01 41.29
C ALA A 178 -7.30 -43.66 42.71
N VAL A 179 -8.25 -43.36 43.60
CA VAL A 179 -8.06 -43.19 45.04
C VAL A 179 -7.91 -44.58 45.67
N ARG A 180 -6.72 -44.90 46.21
CA ARG A 180 -6.51 -46.10 47.04
C ARG A 180 -7.20 -45.94 48.38
N LEU A 181 -8.19 -46.79 48.65
CA LEU A 181 -8.85 -46.92 49.95
C LEU A 181 -7.84 -47.45 50.98
N ARG A 182 -7.75 -46.72 52.10
CA ARG A 182 -6.97 -47.06 53.30
C ARG A 182 -7.81 -48.02 54.14
N GLU A 183 -7.32 -49.23 54.35
CA GLU A 183 -7.90 -50.17 55.31
C GLU A 183 -7.83 -49.58 56.73
N VAL A 184 -8.96 -49.64 57.44
CA VAL A 184 -9.08 -49.34 58.87
C VAL A 184 -9.44 -50.66 59.55
N PRO A 185 -8.71 -51.10 60.59
CA PRO A 185 -9.10 -52.26 61.39
C PRO A 185 -10.09 -51.82 62.47
N GLU A 186 -11.27 -52.44 62.52
CA GLU A 186 -12.18 -52.28 63.65
C GLU A 186 -12.20 -53.59 64.45
N SER A 187 -11.45 -53.56 65.55
CA SER A 187 -11.46 -54.57 66.60
C SER A 187 -12.69 -54.39 67.49
N ALA A 188 -13.35 -55.51 67.77
CA ALA A 188 -14.29 -55.79 68.85
C ALA A 188 -14.21 -54.87 70.08
N THR A 189 -15.36 -54.33 70.50
CA THR A 189 -16.09 -54.66 71.75
C THR A 189 -17.45 -53.97 71.73
#